data_AF-A0A5C8KC69-F1
#
_entry.id   AF-A0A5C8KC69-F1
#
_cell.length_a   1.000
_cell.length_b   1.000
_cell.length_c   1.000
_cell.angle_alpha   90.00
_cell.angle_beta   90.00
_cell.angle_gamma   90.00
#
_symmetry.space_group_name_H-M   'P 1'
#
loop_
_entity.id
_entity.type
_entity.pdbx_description
1 polymer ?
#
loop_
_entity_poly.entity_id
_entity_poly.type
_entity_poly.pdbx_seq_one_letter_code
_entity_poly.pdbx_strand_id
1 'polypeptide(L)'
;MRELIDKAIFDLFDGLFLNIQDLVSVFLYDAQALCAISMLLYFGLEAYKMMAGDETLRIMPLLRPFALTLVIVFWPGFIDAVNLPLQLVNDQAKGMYGAQVDQVEDLHRERLALVDSVARKLSESSAEFERIESEASDASWYETMGIDLQPLFNKMKGYYLMLMAKLHFTAMMVVEWMVISIFQVCSYIIYFLQIIFAGILVILGPFSFALSVLPGFRDSYLTWIARYISVGLYSGLGYIVMSISFVLVKYGLMKEIDILKAVLGNEEMFIAYVSFPSGGISFYIVSLIVGGLAMLTIPIISTWIVHTTGVGNAIGTMAGGAAKAAGGILK
;
A
#
# COMPACT_ATOMS: atom_id res chain seq x y z
N MET A 1 -18.79 -7.18 0.37
CA MET A 1 -17.43 -6.93 0.89
C MET A 1 -16.49 -7.22 -0.26
N ARG A 2 -15.65 -6.29 -0.68
CA ARG A 2 -14.68 -6.56 -1.76
C ARG A 2 -13.55 -7.37 -1.13
N GLU A 3 -13.18 -8.50 -1.72
CA GLU A 3 -12.16 -9.38 -1.14
C GLU A 3 -10.74 -8.78 -1.24
N LEU A 4 -10.51 -7.90 -2.21
CA LEU A 4 -9.21 -7.29 -2.44
C LEU A 4 -8.94 -6.06 -1.58
N ILE A 5 -9.91 -5.16 -1.43
CA ILE A 5 -9.76 -3.91 -0.67
C ILE A 5 -11.08 -3.54 0.00
N ASP A 6 -11.09 -3.47 1.33
CA ASP A 6 -12.29 -3.13 2.09
C ASP A 6 -12.55 -1.63 2.09
N LYS A 7 -13.78 -1.23 1.73
CA LYS A 7 -14.23 0.17 1.78
C LYS A 7 -14.39 0.66 3.21
N ALA A 8 -14.76 -0.21 4.15
CA ALA A 8 -14.99 0.17 5.54
C ALA A 8 -13.72 0.69 6.24
N ILE A 9 -12.54 0.24 5.80
CA ILE A 9 -11.26 0.72 6.32
C ILE A 9 -10.99 2.18 5.91
N PHE A 10 -11.40 2.58 4.70
CA PHE A 10 -11.29 3.97 4.29
C PHE A 10 -12.25 4.88 5.06
N ASP A 11 -13.46 4.40 5.35
CA ASP A 11 -14.41 5.15 6.18
C ASP A 11 -13.89 5.32 7.63
N LEU A 12 -13.20 4.29 8.17
CA LEU A 12 -12.49 4.38 9.45
C LEU A 12 -11.39 5.45 9.42
N PHE A 13 -10.63 5.52 8.33
CA PHE A 13 -9.58 6.52 8.13
C PHE A 13 -10.13 7.94 8.08
N ASP A 14 -11.26 8.15 7.40
CA ASP A 14 -11.95 9.44 7.39
C ASP A 14 -12.42 9.83 8.81
N GLY A 15 -12.97 8.87 9.57
CA GLY A 15 -13.34 9.08 10.98
C GLY A 15 -12.15 9.38 11.89
N LEU A 16 -10.99 8.75 11.66
CA LEU A 16 -9.77 9.01 12.42
C LEU A 16 -9.25 10.43 12.17
N PHE A 17 -9.30 10.90 10.91
CA PHE A 17 -8.88 12.25 10.55
C PHE A 17 -9.70 13.32 11.28
N LEU A 18 -11.02 13.17 11.36
CA LEU A 18 -11.91 14.09 12.07
C LEU A 18 -11.57 14.17 13.56
N ASN A 19 -11.32 13.04 14.21
CA ASN A 19 -10.98 13.01 15.64
C ASN A 19 -9.58 13.61 15.94
N ILE A 20 -8.63 13.55 15.00
CA ILE A 20 -7.31 14.16 15.17
C ILE A 20 -7.40 15.70 15.18
N GLN A 21 -8.37 16.29 14.48
CA GLN A 21 -8.54 17.75 14.45
C GLN A 21 -8.86 18.32 15.84
N ASP A 22 -9.55 17.59 16.70
CA ASP A 22 -9.84 18.03 18.07
C ASP A 22 -8.57 18.11 18.95
N LEU A 23 -7.51 17.34 18.63
CA LEU A 23 -6.23 17.44 19.34
C LEU A 23 -5.40 18.66 18.88
N VAL A 24 -5.66 19.19 17.68
CA VAL A 24 -4.91 20.32 17.09
C VAL A 24 -5.10 21.62 17.89
N SER A 25 -6.28 21.83 18.48
CA SER A 25 -6.61 23.08 19.16
C SER A 25 -5.82 23.33 20.45
N VAL A 26 -5.21 22.29 21.03
CA VAL A 26 -4.50 22.40 22.32
C VAL A 26 -3.19 23.20 22.17
N PHE A 27 -2.44 22.97 21.10
CA PHE A 27 -1.08 23.54 20.94
C PHE A 27 -1.04 24.88 20.19
N LEU A 28 -2.19 25.35 19.68
CA LEU A 28 -2.26 26.59 18.93
C LEU A 28 -1.88 27.81 19.78
N TYR A 29 -2.35 27.85 21.04
CA TYR A 29 -2.05 28.95 21.96
C TYR A 29 -0.57 29.03 22.31
N ASP A 30 0.10 27.89 22.48
CA ASP A 30 1.53 27.82 22.76
C ASP A 30 2.35 28.37 21.57
N ALA A 31 1.95 28.02 20.34
CA ALA A 31 2.58 28.55 19.15
C ALA A 31 2.35 30.06 18.97
N GLN A 32 1.16 30.57 19.32
CA GLN A 32 0.88 32.01 19.33
C GLN A 32 1.75 32.75 20.34
N ALA A 33 1.94 32.19 21.55
CA ALA A 33 2.83 32.75 22.55
C ALA A 33 4.29 32.78 22.07
N LEU A 34 4.76 31.70 21.44
CA LEU A 34 6.09 31.64 20.82
C LEU A 34 6.24 32.68 19.70
N CYS A 35 5.21 32.87 18.89
CA CYS A 35 5.18 33.88 17.84
C CYS A 35 5.28 35.30 18.42
N ALA A 36 4.57 35.59 19.50
CA ALA A 36 4.63 36.89 20.18
C ALA A 36 6.03 37.20 20.71
N ILE A 37 6.70 36.21 21.34
CA ILE A 37 8.09 36.34 21.78
C ILE A 37 9.02 36.58 20.59
N SER A 38 8.85 35.81 19.52
CA SER A 38 9.68 35.92 18.31
C SER A 38 9.51 37.27 17.61
N MET A 39 8.28 37.79 17.56
CA MET A 39 7.95 39.13 17.08
C MET A 39 8.61 40.23 17.93
N LEU A 40 8.56 40.12 19.26
CA LEU A 40 9.19 41.09 20.16
C LEU A 40 10.71 41.15 19.93
N LEU A 41 11.36 39.99 19.80
CA LEU A 41 12.79 39.92 19.49
C LEU A 41 13.10 40.50 18.11
N TYR A 42 12.29 40.18 17.09
CA TYR A 42 12.47 40.70 15.74
C TYR A 42 12.38 42.23 15.71
N PHE A 43 11.33 42.81 16.31
CA PHE A 43 11.16 44.26 16.36
C PHE A 43 12.20 44.94 17.25
N GLY A 44 12.66 44.29 18.33
CA GLY A 44 13.75 44.80 19.16
C GLY A 44 15.06 44.91 18.37
N LEU A 45 15.40 43.90 17.56
CA LEU A 45 16.58 43.93 16.68
C LEU A 45 16.44 45.00 15.60
N GLU A 46 15.26 45.12 14.99
CA GLU A 46 15.05 46.12 13.95
C GLU A 46 15.08 47.55 14.51
N ALA A 47 14.48 47.79 15.68
CA ALA A 47 14.57 49.06 16.39
C ALA A 47 16.01 49.43 16.74
N TYR A 48 16.82 48.46 17.17
CA TYR A 48 18.24 48.69 17.44
C TYR A 48 19.01 49.15 16.18
N LYS A 49 18.78 48.52 15.03
CA LYS A 49 19.41 48.95 13.75
C LYS A 49 18.99 50.37 13.36
N MET A 50 17.72 50.72 13.58
CA MET A 50 17.23 52.08 13.33
C MET A 50 17.86 53.10 14.28
N MET A 51 18.07 52.74 15.56
CA MET A 51 18.74 53.60 16.54
C MET A 51 20.24 53.75 16.29
N ALA A 52 20.91 52.70 15.81
CA ALA A 52 22.32 52.72 15.44
C ALA A 52 22.59 53.53 14.17
N GLY A 53 21.54 53.95 13.44
CA GLY A 53 21.66 54.72 12.20
C GLY A 53 21.98 53.87 10.97
N ASP A 54 21.96 52.55 11.09
CA ASP A 54 22.31 51.62 10.01
C ASP A 54 21.20 51.51 8.95
N GLU A 55 19.91 51.71 9.31
CA GLU A 55 18.79 51.60 8.38
C GLU A 55 17.66 52.62 8.67
N THR A 56 17.02 53.12 7.61
CA THR A 56 15.76 53.90 7.68
C THR A 56 14.55 52.97 7.79
N LEU A 57 13.46 53.43 8.40
CA LEU A 57 12.25 52.63 8.56
C LEU A 57 11.68 52.20 7.20
N ARG A 58 11.79 50.91 6.90
CA ARG A 58 11.24 50.28 5.70
C ARG A 58 10.03 49.44 6.09
N ILE A 59 8.89 49.65 5.44
CA ILE A 59 7.65 48.91 5.74
C ILE A 59 7.74 47.46 5.23
N MET A 60 8.48 47.22 4.15
CA MET A 60 8.53 45.92 3.47
C MET A 60 9.07 44.77 4.34
N PRO A 61 10.15 44.95 5.13
CA PRO A 61 10.62 43.92 6.06
C PRO A 61 9.63 43.60 7.20
N LEU A 62 8.90 44.62 7.69
CA LEU A 62 7.94 44.45 8.80
C LEU A 62 6.65 43.71 8.39
N LEU A 63 6.30 43.72 7.10
CA LEU A 63 5.09 43.05 6.60
C LEU A 63 5.15 41.53 6.80
N ARG A 64 6.35 40.95 6.83
CA ARG A 64 6.50 39.50 6.88
C ARG A 64 6.17 38.89 8.25
N PRO A 65 6.76 39.34 9.38
CA PRO A 65 6.32 38.90 10.71
C PRO A 65 4.81 39.03 10.89
N PHE A 66 4.22 40.13 10.37
CA PHE A 66 2.78 40.35 10.39
C PHE A 66 2.02 39.28 9.59
N ALA A 67 2.43 39.00 8.35
CA ALA A 67 1.80 37.98 7.50
C ALA A 67 1.90 36.57 8.12
N LEU A 68 3.06 36.20 8.69
CA LEU A 68 3.24 34.91 9.36
C LEU A 68 2.35 34.78 10.60
N THR A 69 2.24 35.85 11.39
CA THR A 69 1.36 35.89 12.57
C THR A 69 -0.11 35.77 12.16
N LEU A 70 -0.51 36.44 11.08
CA LEU A 70 -1.87 36.34 10.54
C LEU A 70 -2.22 34.89 10.16
N VAL A 71 -1.29 34.17 9.53
CA VAL A 71 -1.48 32.74 9.20
C VAL A 71 -1.65 31.89 10.46
N ILE A 72 -0.90 32.16 11.54
CA ILE A 72 -1.03 31.43 12.80
C ILE A 72 -2.38 31.69 13.48
N VAL A 73 -2.87 32.93 13.43
CA VAL A 73 -4.20 33.28 14.00
C VAL A 73 -5.32 32.60 13.21
N PHE A 74 -5.22 32.58 11.88
CA PHE A 74 -6.19 31.94 10.98
C PHE A 74 -5.76 30.53 10.57
N TRP A 75 -5.11 29.78 11.46
CA TRP A 75 -4.49 28.49 11.13
C TRP A 75 -5.46 27.48 10.50
N PRO A 76 -6.67 27.24 11.04
CA PRO A 76 -7.61 26.30 10.42
C PRO A 76 -7.94 26.66 8.96
N GLY A 77 -8.24 27.94 8.70
CA GLY A 77 -8.56 28.41 7.35
C GLY A 77 -7.38 28.33 6.38
N PHE A 78 -6.15 28.50 6.87
CA PHE A 78 -4.95 28.28 6.06
C PHE A 78 -4.79 26.81 5.67
N ILE A 79 -5.00 25.88 6.62
CA ILE A 79 -4.96 24.44 6.35
C ILE A 79 -6.01 24.05 5.32
N ASP A 80 -7.24 24.54 5.45
CA ASP A 80 -8.32 24.27 4.48
C ASP A 80 -7.97 24.78 3.07
N ALA A 81 -7.39 25.99 2.99
CA ALA A 81 -6.96 26.57 1.72
C ALA A 81 -5.86 25.73 1.04
N VAL A 82 -4.91 25.19 1.82
CA VAL A 82 -3.85 24.30 1.29
C VAL A 82 -4.41 22.92 0.89
N ASN A 83 -5.44 22.43 1.60
CA ASN A 83 -6.06 21.14 1.31
C ASN A 83 -6.96 21.13 0.07
N LEU A 84 -7.51 22.28 -0.34
CA LEU A 84 -8.41 22.37 -1.51
C LEU A 84 -7.78 21.74 -2.79
N PRO A 85 -6.59 22.16 -3.27
CA PRO A 85 -6.01 21.54 -4.46
C PRO A 85 -5.64 20.06 -4.25
N LEU A 86 -5.29 19.66 -3.02
CA LEU A 86 -4.94 18.28 -2.69
C LEU A 86 -6.16 17.35 -2.78
N GLN A 87 -7.31 17.82 -2.27
CA GLN A 87 -8.58 17.09 -2.35
C GLN A 87 -9.02 16.91 -3.81
N LEU A 88 -8.88 17.95 -4.64
CA LEU A 88 -9.23 17.85 -6.06
C LEU A 88 -8.41 16.78 -6.80
N VAL A 89 -7.10 16.72 -6.55
CA VAL A 89 -6.23 15.67 -7.11
C VAL A 89 -6.63 14.29 -6.59
N ASN A 90 -6.97 14.20 -5.30
CA ASN A 90 -7.37 12.95 -4.67
C ASN A 90 -8.68 12.40 -5.26
N ASP A 91 -9.68 13.25 -5.47
CA ASP A 91 -10.98 12.85 -6.02
C ASP A 91 -10.87 12.33 -7.45
N GLN A 92 -10.06 13.01 -8.28
CA GLN A 92 -9.78 12.55 -9.65
C GLN A 92 -9.07 11.18 -9.64
N ALA A 93 -8.08 11.01 -8.78
CA ALA A 93 -7.35 9.75 -8.64
C ALA A 93 -8.25 8.61 -8.13
N LYS A 94 -9.14 8.89 -7.18
CA LYS A 94 -10.13 7.93 -6.65
C LYS A 94 -11.12 7.48 -7.73
N GLY A 95 -11.51 8.38 -8.64
CA GLY A 95 -12.32 8.04 -9.81
C GLY A 95 -11.63 7.05 -10.75
N MET A 96 -10.33 7.26 -11.03
CA MET A 96 -9.53 6.31 -11.83
C MET A 96 -9.44 4.94 -11.18
N TYR A 97 -9.22 4.92 -9.86
CA TYR A 97 -9.15 3.71 -9.06
C TYR A 97 -10.45 2.90 -9.10
N GLY A 98 -11.59 3.55 -8.91
CA GLY A 98 -12.90 2.87 -8.89
C GLY A 98 -13.15 2.03 -10.13
N ALA A 99 -12.86 2.59 -11.32
CA ALA A 99 -13.03 1.89 -12.59
C ALA A 99 -12.08 0.68 -12.75
N GLN A 100 -10.87 0.74 -12.21
CA GLN A 100 -9.92 -0.38 -12.28
C GLN A 100 -10.27 -1.51 -11.31
N VAL A 101 -10.69 -1.17 -10.09
CA VAL A 101 -11.01 -2.18 -9.07
C VAL A 101 -12.16 -3.05 -9.51
N ASP A 102 -13.21 -2.46 -10.08
CA ASP A 102 -14.39 -3.20 -10.52
C ASP A 102 -14.02 -4.25 -11.57
N GLN A 103 -13.18 -3.88 -12.54
CA GLN A 103 -12.70 -4.81 -13.57
C GLN A 103 -11.82 -5.94 -13.00
N VAL A 104 -10.95 -5.64 -12.03
CA VAL A 104 -10.11 -6.65 -11.39
C VAL A 104 -10.95 -7.59 -10.53
N GLU A 105 -11.97 -7.07 -9.84
CA GLU A 105 -12.85 -7.87 -9.00
C GLU A 105 -13.71 -8.82 -9.85
N ASP A 106 -14.22 -8.38 -11.00
CA ASP A 106 -14.96 -9.24 -11.93
C ASP A 106 -14.09 -10.38 -12.46
N LEU A 107 -12.85 -10.09 -12.88
CA LEU A 107 -11.90 -11.11 -13.32
C LEU A 107 -11.48 -12.05 -12.19
N HIS A 108 -11.33 -11.54 -10.98
CA HIS A 108 -11.01 -12.36 -9.82
C HIS A 108 -12.14 -13.35 -9.52
N ARG A 109 -13.40 -12.92 -9.61
CA ARG A 109 -14.57 -13.82 -9.46
C ARG A 109 -14.62 -14.88 -10.57
N GLU A 110 -14.34 -14.51 -11.82
CA GLU A 110 -14.25 -15.48 -12.92
C GLU A 110 -13.16 -16.52 -12.65
N ARG A 111 -11.98 -16.09 -12.21
CA ARG A 111 -10.89 -16.99 -11.82
C ARG A 111 -11.32 -17.93 -10.70
N LEU A 112 -11.92 -17.43 -9.62
CA LEU A 112 -12.36 -18.26 -8.49
C LEU A 112 -13.35 -19.34 -8.93
N ALA A 113 -14.28 -19.02 -9.83
CA ALA A 113 -15.21 -20.00 -10.40
C ALA A 113 -14.48 -21.11 -11.21
N LEU A 114 -13.45 -20.74 -11.97
CA LEU A 114 -12.63 -21.71 -12.70
C LEU A 114 -11.79 -22.57 -11.76
N VAL A 115 -11.19 -21.98 -10.73
CA VAL A 115 -10.44 -22.70 -9.69
C VAL A 115 -11.35 -23.72 -8.97
N ASP A 116 -12.59 -23.36 -8.64
CA ASP A 116 -13.58 -24.29 -8.07
C ASP A 116 -13.89 -25.45 -9.03
N SER A 117 -14.06 -25.16 -10.33
CA SER A 117 -14.32 -26.20 -11.33
C SER A 117 -13.14 -27.17 -11.50
N VAL A 118 -11.90 -26.68 -11.42
CA VAL A 118 -10.68 -27.52 -11.43
C VAL A 118 -10.62 -28.39 -10.16
N ALA A 119 -10.95 -27.81 -9.00
CA ALA A 119 -11.01 -28.55 -7.74
C ALA A 119 -12.10 -29.65 -7.75
N ARG A 120 -13.27 -29.38 -8.35
CA ARG A 120 -14.32 -30.37 -8.55
C ARG A 120 -13.87 -31.51 -9.45
N LYS A 121 -13.24 -31.20 -10.60
CA LYS A 121 -12.69 -32.22 -11.51
C LYS A 121 -11.63 -33.09 -10.82
N LEU A 122 -10.79 -32.49 -9.97
CA LEU A 122 -9.84 -33.23 -9.14
C LEU A 122 -10.55 -34.15 -8.12
N SER A 123 -11.66 -33.70 -7.54
CA SER A 123 -12.44 -34.49 -6.59
C SER A 123 -13.25 -35.61 -7.26
N GLU A 124 -13.83 -35.37 -8.43
CA GLU A 124 -14.56 -36.37 -9.21
C GLU A 124 -13.62 -37.46 -9.72
N SER A 125 -12.47 -37.06 -10.27
CA SER A 125 -11.42 -38.00 -10.64
C SER A 125 -10.99 -38.82 -9.42
N SER A 126 -10.82 -38.19 -8.25
CA SER A 126 -10.50 -38.91 -6.99
C SER A 126 -11.57 -39.93 -6.60
N ALA A 127 -12.86 -39.59 -6.74
CA ALA A 127 -13.97 -40.48 -6.39
C ALA A 127 -14.17 -41.62 -7.39
N GLU A 128 -13.94 -41.37 -8.68
CA GLU A 128 -13.94 -42.40 -9.72
C GLU A 128 -12.81 -43.41 -9.49
N PHE A 129 -11.61 -42.94 -9.15
CA PHE A 129 -10.48 -43.79 -8.77
C PHE A 129 -10.76 -44.61 -7.50
N GLU A 130 -11.38 -44.03 -6.47
CA GLU A 130 -11.74 -44.71 -5.22
C GLU A 130 -12.87 -45.73 -5.41
N ARG A 131 -13.80 -45.48 -6.35
CA ARG A 131 -14.80 -46.46 -6.79
C ARG A 131 -14.18 -47.65 -7.51
N ILE A 132 -13.26 -47.39 -8.44
CA ILE A 132 -12.47 -48.42 -9.12
C ILE A 132 -11.65 -49.24 -8.10
N GLU A 133 -11.15 -48.61 -7.04
CA GLU A 133 -10.49 -49.30 -5.92
C GLU A 133 -11.46 -50.21 -5.16
N SER A 134 -12.64 -49.73 -4.78
CA SER A 134 -13.64 -50.53 -4.07
C SER A 134 -14.12 -51.75 -4.88
N GLU A 135 -14.43 -51.57 -6.16
CA GLU A 135 -14.82 -52.66 -7.08
C GLU A 135 -13.65 -53.62 -7.36
N ALA A 136 -12.41 -53.12 -7.45
CA ALA A 136 -11.22 -53.97 -7.61
C ALA A 136 -10.82 -54.69 -6.31
N SER A 137 -11.21 -54.18 -5.14
CA SER A 137 -10.98 -54.82 -3.85
C SER A 137 -11.98 -55.96 -3.56
N ASP A 138 -13.20 -55.86 -4.11
CA ASP A 138 -14.21 -56.94 -4.06
C ASP A 138 -13.91 -58.07 -5.06
N ALA A 139 -13.21 -57.78 -6.15
CA ALA A 139 -12.71 -58.78 -7.08
C ALA A 139 -11.38 -59.37 -6.58
N SER A 140 -11.43 -60.20 -5.54
CA SER A 140 -10.30 -61.04 -5.09
C SER A 140 -9.99 -62.14 -6.13
N TRP A 141 -9.38 -61.75 -7.25
CA TRP A 141 -8.74 -62.68 -8.19
C TRP A 141 -7.24 -62.86 -7.90
N TYR A 142 -6.72 -62.11 -6.93
CA TYR A 142 -5.30 -62.00 -6.59
C TYR A 142 -4.76 -63.20 -5.77
N GLU A 143 -5.63 -64.02 -5.18
CA GLU A 143 -5.22 -65.20 -4.41
C GLU A 143 -4.89 -66.44 -5.28
N THR A 144 -5.18 -66.45 -6.58
CA THR A 144 -5.06 -67.67 -7.41
C THR A 144 -3.95 -67.66 -8.48
N MET A 145 -3.34 -66.53 -8.84
CA MET A 145 -2.33 -66.52 -9.93
C MET A 145 -1.15 -65.59 -9.60
N GLY A 146 0.07 -66.13 -9.66
CA GLY A 146 1.34 -65.49 -9.26
C GLY A 146 1.51 -64.03 -9.71
N ILE A 147 1.91 -63.19 -8.75
CA ILE A 147 1.62 -61.75 -8.70
C ILE A 147 2.55 -60.90 -9.58
N ASP A 148 1.96 -60.11 -10.47
CA ASP A 148 2.54 -58.90 -11.04
C ASP A 148 2.08 -57.67 -10.21
N LEU A 149 3.02 -57.04 -9.50
CA LEU A 149 2.78 -55.90 -8.60
C LEU A 149 2.68 -54.54 -9.31
N GLN A 150 2.85 -54.49 -10.64
CA GLN A 150 2.75 -53.24 -11.42
C GLN A 150 1.39 -52.52 -11.32
N PRO A 151 0.23 -53.20 -11.29
CA PRO A 151 -1.07 -52.54 -11.16
C PRO A 151 -1.23 -51.87 -9.80
N LEU A 152 -0.74 -52.50 -8.72
CA LEU A 152 -0.73 -51.94 -7.38
C LEU A 152 0.20 -50.71 -7.33
N PHE A 153 1.39 -50.79 -7.94
CA PHE A 153 2.35 -49.68 -7.98
C PHE A 153 1.81 -48.47 -8.76
N ASN A 154 1.15 -48.70 -9.90
CA ASN A 154 0.49 -47.63 -10.66
C ASN A 154 -0.71 -47.03 -9.92
N LYS A 155 -1.45 -47.84 -9.16
CA LYS A 155 -2.57 -47.39 -8.29
C LYS A 155 -2.09 -46.55 -7.09
N MET A 156 -1.07 -47.02 -6.38
CA MET A 156 -0.41 -46.26 -5.29
C MET A 156 0.19 -44.95 -5.79
N LYS A 157 0.76 -44.95 -7.00
CA LYS A 157 1.27 -43.74 -7.64
C LYS A 157 0.16 -42.76 -8.01
N GLY A 158 -1.01 -43.25 -8.44
CA GLY A 158 -2.21 -42.43 -8.69
C GLY A 158 -2.78 -41.79 -7.42
N TYR A 159 -2.94 -42.58 -6.35
CA TYR A 159 -3.39 -42.08 -5.03
C TYR A 159 -2.40 -41.05 -4.46
N TYR A 160 -1.10 -41.34 -4.51
CA TYR A 160 -0.05 -40.42 -4.06
C TYR A 160 -0.04 -39.12 -4.86
N LEU A 161 -0.23 -39.20 -6.19
CA LEU A 161 -0.30 -38.03 -7.06
C LEU A 161 -1.53 -37.16 -6.74
N MET A 162 -2.69 -37.76 -6.49
CA MET A 162 -3.92 -37.05 -6.12
C MET A 162 -3.88 -36.46 -4.71
N LEU A 163 -3.30 -37.16 -3.74
CA LEU A 163 -3.11 -36.63 -2.39
C LEU A 163 -2.14 -35.44 -2.42
N MET A 164 -1.03 -35.57 -3.16
CA MET A 164 -0.08 -34.48 -3.38
C MET A 164 -0.75 -33.29 -4.07
N ALA A 165 -1.63 -33.54 -5.05
CA ALA A 165 -2.41 -32.52 -5.74
C ALA A 165 -3.31 -31.71 -4.79
N LYS A 166 -4.12 -32.40 -3.96
CA LYS A 166 -5.02 -31.74 -2.99
C LYS A 166 -4.24 -30.94 -1.95
N LEU A 167 -3.13 -31.48 -1.44
CA LEU A 167 -2.24 -30.77 -0.51
C LEU A 167 -1.63 -29.53 -1.16
N HIS A 168 -1.16 -29.64 -2.39
CA HIS A 168 -0.59 -28.54 -3.15
C HIS A 168 -1.63 -27.43 -3.43
N PHE A 169 -2.83 -27.80 -3.86
CA PHE A 169 -3.93 -26.86 -4.09
C PHE A 169 -4.32 -26.08 -2.83
N THR A 170 -4.40 -26.80 -1.70
CA THR A 170 -4.70 -26.19 -0.39
C THR A 170 -3.57 -25.25 0.04
N ALA A 171 -2.30 -25.65 -0.13
CA ALA A 171 -1.16 -24.81 0.18
C ALA A 171 -1.14 -23.52 -0.67
N MET A 172 -1.46 -23.62 -1.97
CA MET A 172 -1.59 -22.48 -2.87
C MET A 172 -2.65 -21.47 -2.39
N MET A 173 -3.83 -21.95 -1.96
CA MET A 173 -4.89 -21.09 -1.41
C MET A 173 -4.44 -20.33 -0.16
N VAL A 174 -3.70 -20.99 0.74
CA VAL A 174 -3.16 -20.34 1.94
C VAL A 174 -2.12 -19.28 1.59
N VAL A 175 -1.21 -19.58 0.64
CA VAL A 175 -0.23 -18.60 0.15
C VAL A 175 -0.90 -17.40 -0.51
N GLU A 176 -1.92 -17.65 -1.34
CA GLU A 176 -2.70 -16.59 -1.98
C GLU A 176 -3.37 -15.68 -0.95
N TRP A 177 -4.02 -16.25 0.08
CA TRP A 177 -4.62 -15.48 1.17
C TRP A 177 -3.59 -14.63 1.93
N MET A 178 -2.41 -15.18 2.22
CA MET A 178 -1.31 -14.43 2.84
C MET A 178 -0.84 -13.27 1.96
N VAL A 179 -0.72 -13.50 0.65
CA VAL A 179 -0.25 -12.48 -0.30
C VAL A 179 -1.28 -11.37 -0.49
N ILE A 180 -2.57 -11.69 -0.59
CA ILE A 180 -3.65 -10.69 -0.62
C ILE A 180 -3.62 -9.86 0.67
N SER A 181 -3.44 -10.50 1.83
CA SER A 181 -3.31 -9.79 3.11
C SER A 181 -2.10 -8.85 3.15
N ILE A 182 -0.95 -9.27 2.61
CA ILE A 182 0.23 -8.41 2.48
C ILE A 182 -0.06 -7.23 1.56
N PHE A 183 -0.66 -7.46 0.39
CA PHE A 183 -1.05 -6.41 -0.54
C PHE A 183 -1.97 -5.37 0.11
N GLN A 184 -2.96 -5.83 0.86
CA GLN A 184 -3.86 -4.97 1.64
C GLN A 184 -3.11 -4.13 2.67
N VAL A 185 -2.27 -4.76 3.51
CA VAL A 185 -1.49 -4.05 4.53
C VAL A 185 -0.56 -3.01 3.91
N CYS A 186 0.17 -3.35 2.84
CA CYS A 186 1.04 -2.42 2.11
C CYS A 186 0.27 -1.24 1.51
N SER A 187 -1.00 -1.43 1.21
CA SER A 187 -1.85 -0.38 0.67
C SER A 187 -2.40 0.52 1.78
N TYR A 188 -2.95 -0.07 2.83
CA TYR A 188 -3.57 0.64 3.95
C TYR A 188 -2.56 1.45 4.75
N ILE A 189 -1.34 0.94 4.92
CA ILE A 189 -0.30 1.65 5.68
C ILE A 189 0.01 3.02 5.09
N ILE A 190 -0.13 3.21 3.77
CA ILE A 190 0.15 4.51 3.13
C ILE A 190 -0.89 5.55 3.52
N TYR A 191 -2.18 5.21 3.45
CA TYR A 191 -3.26 6.11 3.86
C TYR A 191 -3.21 6.39 5.37
N PHE A 192 -2.88 5.38 6.16
CA PHE A 192 -2.67 5.54 7.60
C PHE A 192 -1.49 6.48 7.92
N LEU A 193 -0.34 6.29 7.27
CA LEU A 193 0.82 7.16 7.43
C LEU A 193 0.53 8.60 7.00
N GLN A 194 -0.24 8.79 5.93
CA GLN A 194 -0.68 10.13 5.54
C GLN A 194 -1.45 10.82 6.65
N ILE A 195 -2.43 10.14 7.25
CA ILE A 195 -3.27 10.73 8.31
C ILE A 195 -2.42 11.13 9.50
N ILE A 196 -1.53 10.25 9.96
CA ILE A 196 -0.65 10.53 11.09
C ILE A 196 0.31 11.67 10.76
N PHE A 197 1.00 11.62 9.63
CA PHE A 197 2.00 12.64 9.27
C PHE A 197 1.36 13.99 8.99
N ALA A 198 0.21 14.02 8.30
CA ALA A 198 -0.56 15.25 8.10
C ALA A 198 -1.06 15.80 9.43
N GLY A 199 -1.59 14.95 10.32
CA GLY A 199 -2.01 15.34 11.66
C GLY A 199 -0.89 15.97 12.48
N ILE A 200 0.28 15.31 12.56
CA ILE A 200 1.47 15.85 13.24
C ILE A 200 1.89 17.20 12.63
N LEU A 201 1.89 17.32 11.30
CA LEU A 201 2.24 18.57 10.62
C LEU A 201 1.23 19.68 10.90
N VAL A 202 -0.06 19.39 10.98
CA VAL A 202 -1.09 20.38 11.35
C VAL A 202 -0.90 20.85 12.80
N ILE A 203 -0.57 19.94 13.73
CA ILE A 203 -0.31 20.28 15.13
C ILE A 203 0.95 21.13 15.29
N LEU A 204 2.05 20.74 14.64
CA LEU A 204 3.36 21.39 14.78
C LEU A 204 3.59 22.56 13.81
N GLY A 205 2.73 22.72 12.81
CA GLY A 205 2.86 23.76 11.80
C GLY A 205 2.89 25.18 12.32
N PRO A 206 2.02 25.58 13.26
CA PRO A 206 2.05 26.91 13.87
C PRO A 206 3.42 27.25 14.49
N PHE A 207 4.11 26.27 15.08
CA PHE A 207 5.45 26.48 15.64
C PHE A 207 6.49 26.77 14.56
N SER A 208 6.43 26.07 13.42
CA SER A 208 7.33 26.32 12.29
C SER A 208 7.16 27.74 11.75
N PHE A 209 5.91 28.21 11.65
CA PHE A 209 5.60 29.59 11.24
C PHE A 209 6.05 30.61 12.28
N ALA A 210 5.85 30.34 13.57
CA ALA A 210 6.26 31.21 14.66
C ALA A 210 7.78 31.42 14.66
N LEU A 211 8.56 30.34 14.50
CA LEU A 211 10.01 30.40 14.41
C LEU A 211 10.49 31.14 13.17
N SER A 212 9.76 31.05 12.05
CA SER A 212 10.10 31.76 10.81
C SER A 212 10.04 33.28 10.87
N VAL A 213 9.52 33.85 11.95
CA VAL A 213 9.67 35.27 12.25
C VAL A 213 11.14 35.63 12.49
N LEU A 214 11.91 34.73 13.10
CA LEU A 214 13.33 34.96 13.38
C LEU A 214 14.17 34.84 12.09
N PRO A 215 15.15 35.73 11.87
CA PRO A 215 15.96 35.73 10.65
C PRO A 215 16.75 34.43 10.43
N GLY A 216 17.14 33.74 11.50
CA GLY A 216 17.87 32.46 11.42
C GLY A 216 17.02 31.27 10.96
N PHE A 217 15.69 31.34 11.09
CA PHE A 217 14.76 30.26 10.72
C PHE A 217 13.78 30.69 9.63
N ARG A 218 14.23 31.65 8.82
CA ARG A 218 13.48 32.34 7.77
C ARG A 218 12.71 31.40 6.83
N ASP A 219 13.22 30.20 6.57
CA ASP A 219 12.68 29.26 5.58
C ASP A 219 11.90 28.09 6.20
N SER A 220 11.72 28.06 7.52
CA SER A 220 11.00 26.98 8.21
C SER A 220 9.53 26.88 7.76
N TYR A 221 8.85 28.01 7.51
CA TYR A 221 7.48 28.02 7.00
C TYR A 221 7.38 27.42 5.59
N LEU A 222 8.31 27.76 4.68
CA LEU A 222 8.35 27.16 3.32
C LEU A 222 8.64 25.67 3.38
N THR A 223 9.59 25.27 4.23
CA THR A 223 9.95 23.86 4.42
C THR A 223 8.78 23.07 4.98
N TRP A 224 8.01 23.65 5.91
CA TRP A 224 6.78 23.05 6.42
C TRP A 224 5.72 22.92 5.32
N ILE A 225 5.46 23.97 4.53
CA ILE A 225 4.47 23.93 3.44
C ILE A 225 4.83 22.83 2.45
N ALA A 226 6.10 22.74 2.06
CA ALA A 226 6.58 21.71 1.14
C ALA A 226 6.34 20.30 1.69
N ARG A 227 6.60 20.08 2.99
CA ARG A 227 6.37 18.79 3.65
C ARG A 227 4.88 18.45 3.75
N TYR A 228 4.06 19.43 4.11
CA TYR A 228 2.62 19.24 4.23
C TYR A 228 1.98 18.87 2.89
N ILE A 229 2.34 19.58 1.82
CA ILE A 229 1.86 19.26 0.46
C ILE A 229 2.37 17.88 0.03
N SER A 230 3.65 17.55 0.25
CA SER A 230 4.21 16.24 -0.09
C SER A 230 3.46 15.09 0.59
N VAL A 231 3.18 15.21 1.89
CA VAL A 231 2.38 14.21 2.64
C VAL A 231 0.93 14.19 2.17
N GLY A 232 0.32 15.34 1.91
CA GLY A 232 -1.05 15.43 1.42
C GLY A 232 -1.27 14.77 0.06
N LEU A 233 -0.22 14.67 -0.77
CA LEU A 233 -0.26 13.95 -2.05
C LEU A 233 -0.25 12.41 -1.90
N TYR A 234 -0.01 11.85 -0.71
CA TYR A 234 0.10 10.39 -0.53
C TYR A 234 -1.16 9.65 -0.98
N SER A 235 -2.37 10.17 -0.70
CA SER A 235 -3.63 9.52 -1.06
C SER A 235 -3.86 9.60 -2.57
N GLY A 236 -3.65 10.77 -3.17
CA GLY A 236 -3.77 10.93 -4.62
C GLY A 236 -2.79 10.04 -5.38
N LEU A 237 -1.52 10.03 -4.98
CA LEU A 237 -0.52 9.11 -5.52
C LEU A 237 -0.84 7.65 -5.21
N GLY A 238 -1.41 7.38 -4.03
CA GLY A 238 -1.88 6.06 -3.62
C GLY A 238 -2.90 5.48 -4.57
N TYR A 239 -3.96 6.24 -4.88
CA TYR A 239 -4.95 5.80 -5.85
C TYR A 239 -4.36 5.63 -7.26
N ILE A 240 -3.44 6.49 -7.68
CA ILE A 240 -2.77 6.36 -9.00
C ILE A 240 -1.91 5.08 -9.06
N VAL A 241 -0.99 4.90 -8.11
CA VAL A 241 -0.08 3.73 -8.07
C VAL A 241 -0.87 2.44 -7.88
N MET A 242 -1.94 2.48 -7.09
CA MET A 242 -2.85 1.36 -6.92
C MET A 242 -3.62 1.03 -8.20
N SER A 243 -4.07 2.04 -8.96
CA SER A 243 -4.68 1.83 -10.27
C SER A 243 -3.72 1.16 -11.25
N ILE A 244 -2.46 1.60 -11.29
CA ILE A 244 -1.41 1.00 -12.12
C ILE A 244 -1.13 -0.45 -11.67
N SER A 245 -1.09 -0.67 -10.36
CA SER A 245 -0.91 -2.00 -9.78
C SER A 245 -2.08 -2.93 -10.15
N PHE A 246 -3.31 -2.42 -10.17
CA PHE A 246 -4.47 -3.18 -10.63
C PHE A 246 -4.47 -3.47 -12.12
N VAL A 247 -3.92 -2.61 -12.96
CA VAL A 247 -3.66 -2.94 -14.37
C VAL A 247 -2.70 -4.12 -14.47
N LEU A 248 -1.62 -4.16 -13.68
CA LEU A 248 -0.70 -5.30 -13.63
C LEU A 248 -1.41 -6.58 -13.16
N VAL A 249 -2.19 -6.48 -12.08
CA VAL A 249 -2.97 -7.60 -11.52
C VAL A 249 -3.98 -8.14 -12.52
N LYS A 250 -4.65 -7.25 -13.27
CA LYS A 250 -5.56 -7.62 -14.34
C LYS A 250 -4.89 -8.50 -15.39
N TYR A 251 -3.70 -8.13 -15.88
CA TYR A 251 -2.97 -8.96 -16.84
C TYR A 251 -2.54 -10.30 -16.25
N GLY A 252 -2.14 -10.31 -14.97
CA GLY A 252 -1.83 -11.55 -14.24
C GLY A 252 -3.03 -12.50 -14.15
N LEU A 253 -4.20 -11.95 -13.79
CA LEU A 253 -5.47 -12.69 -13.74
C LEU A 253 -5.88 -13.23 -15.10
N MET A 254 -5.84 -12.41 -16.17
CA MET A 254 -6.21 -12.85 -17.51
C MET A 254 -5.36 -14.05 -17.98
N LYS A 255 -4.04 -14.00 -17.74
CA LYS A 255 -3.15 -15.11 -18.08
C LYS A 255 -3.46 -16.38 -17.30
N GLU A 256 -3.79 -16.25 -16.02
CA GLU A 256 -4.15 -17.39 -15.21
C GLU A 256 -5.51 -17.99 -15.61
N ILE A 257 -6.49 -17.15 -15.95
CA ILE A 257 -7.78 -17.58 -16.49
C ILE A 257 -7.59 -18.38 -17.80
N ASP A 258 -6.75 -17.90 -18.71
CA ASP A 258 -6.44 -18.60 -19.97
C ASP A 258 -5.84 -20.00 -19.70
N ILE A 259 -4.93 -20.10 -18.73
CA ILE A 259 -4.32 -21.38 -18.31
C ILE A 259 -5.38 -22.30 -17.71
N LEU A 260 -6.22 -21.81 -16.79
CA LEU A 260 -7.26 -22.60 -16.13
C LEU A 260 -8.30 -23.11 -17.15
N LYS A 261 -8.70 -22.29 -18.12
CA LYS A 261 -9.58 -22.71 -19.22
C LYS A 261 -8.94 -23.82 -20.08
N ALA A 262 -7.65 -23.70 -20.41
CA ALA A 262 -6.93 -24.73 -21.15
C ALA A 262 -6.81 -26.05 -20.36
N VAL A 263 -6.58 -25.96 -19.05
CA VAL A 263 -6.53 -27.10 -18.12
C VAL A 263 -7.87 -27.83 -18.03
N LEU A 264 -8.99 -27.10 -18.01
CA LEU A 264 -10.32 -27.71 -17.99
C LEU A 264 -10.65 -28.41 -19.31
N GLY A 265 -10.23 -27.84 -20.44
CA GLY A 265 -10.52 -28.34 -21.78
C GLY A 265 -9.66 -29.50 -22.26
N ASN A 266 -8.51 -29.79 -21.63
CA ASN A 266 -7.62 -30.87 -22.03
C ASN A 266 -7.11 -31.69 -20.82
N GLU A 267 -7.35 -33.00 -20.84
CA GLU A 267 -7.03 -33.93 -19.76
C GLU A 267 -5.51 -34.13 -19.56
N GLU A 268 -4.71 -34.11 -20.63
CA GLU A 268 -3.25 -34.16 -20.53
C GLU A 268 -2.70 -32.90 -19.84
N MET A 269 -3.27 -31.73 -20.14
CA MET A 269 -2.91 -30.46 -19.52
C MET A 269 -3.34 -30.40 -18.05
N PHE A 270 -4.45 -31.05 -17.69
CA PHE A 270 -4.88 -31.21 -16.30
C PHE A 270 -3.89 -32.05 -15.49
N ILE A 271 -3.50 -33.21 -16.01
CA ILE A 271 -2.50 -34.06 -15.36
C ILE A 271 -1.16 -33.32 -15.23
N ALA A 272 -0.74 -32.58 -16.27
CA ALA A 272 0.48 -31.77 -16.20
C ALA A 272 0.36 -30.67 -15.12
N TYR A 273 -0.71 -29.88 -15.13
CA TYR A 273 -0.95 -28.79 -14.16
C TYR A 273 -0.93 -29.29 -12.71
N VAL A 274 -1.51 -30.47 -12.47
CA VAL A 274 -1.58 -31.10 -11.15
C VAL A 274 -0.25 -31.76 -10.74
N SER A 275 0.54 -32.24 -11.70
CA SER A 275 1.79 -32.99 -11.45
C SER A 275 3.02 -32.11 -11.25
N PHE A 276 2.96 -30.80 -11.53
CA PHE A 276 4.08 -29.88 -11.32
C PHE A 276 4.09 -29.31 -9.89
N PRO A 277 5.08 -29.66 -9.03
CA PRO A 277 5.14 -29.19 -7.64
C PRO A 277 5.52 -27.71 -7.49
N SER A 278 5.94 -27.06 -8.57
CA SER A 278 6.18 -25.61 -8.58
C SER A 278 4.90 -24.80 -8.77
N GLY A 279 3.77 -25.46 -9.10
CA GLY A 279 2.48 -24.81 -9.31
C GLY A 279 2.54 -23.59 -10.22
N GLY A 280 3.55 -23.51 -11.10
CA GLY A 280 4.03 -22.32 -11.81
C GLY A 280 3.61 -21.00 -11.16
N ILE A 281 4.45 -20.44 -10.27
CA ILE A 281 4.33 -19.09 -9.67
C ILE A 281 3.18 -18.30 -10.31
N SER A 282 2.01 -18.29 -9.66
CA SER A 282 0.82 -17.73 -10.26
C SER A 282 1.08 -16.27 -10.65
N PHE A 283 0.85 -15.94 -11.93
CA PHE A 283 1.05 -14.59 -12.45
C PHE A 283 0.28 -13.55 -11.63
N TYR A 284 -0.88 -13.96 -11.09
CA TYR A 284 -1.67 -13.18 -10.15
C TYR A 284 -0.92 -12.93 -8.83
N ILE A 285 -0.38 -13.97 -8.18
CA ILE A 285 0.36 -13.83 -6.92
C ILE A 285 1.55 -12.87 -7.07
N VAL A 286 2.33 -13.02 -8.15
CA VAL A 286 3.47 -12.11 -8.42
C VAL A 286 3.00 -10.68 -8.64
N SER A 287 1.94 -10.50 -9.43
CA SER A 287 1.40 -9.17 -9.69
C SER A 287 0.91 -8.47 -8.42
N LEU A 288 0.33 -9.20 -7.46
CA LEU A 288 -0.06 -8.67 -6.15
C LEU A 288 1.15 -8.28 -5.31
N ILE A 289 2.19 -9.12 -5.24
CA ILE A 289 3.41 -8.79 -4.47
C ILE A 289 4.08 -7.54 -5.04
N VAL A 290 4.25 -7.49 -6.37
CA VAL A 290 4.87 -6.34 -7.05
C VAL A 290 4.02 -5.08 -6.86
N GLY A 291 2.69 -5.19 -6.98
CA GLY A 291 1.77 -4.09 -6.73
C GLY A 291 1.84 -3.59 -5.27
N GLY A 292 1.88 -4.50 -4.30
CA GLY A 292 1.98 -4.16 -2.88
C GLY A 292 3.30 -3.46 -2.55
N LEU A 293 4.43 -3.96 -3.07
CA LEU A 293 5.73 -3.32 -2.91
C LEU A 293 5.79 -1.94 -3.59
N ALA A 294 5.12 -1.76 -4.73
CA ALA A 294 5.03 -0.46 -5.39
C ALA A 294 4.31 0.59 -4.53
N MET A 295 3.28 0.21 -3.76
CA MET A 295 2.61 1.11 -2.82
C MET A 295 3.58 1.70 -1.79
N LEU A 296 4.54 0.92 -1.30
CA LEU A 296 5.51 1.36 -0.30
C LEU A 296 6.47 2.45 -0.82
N THR A 297 6.51 2.70 -2.13
CA THR A 297 7.36 3.73 -2.74
C THR A 297 6.72 5.12 -2.77
N ILE A 298 5.43 5.24 -2.42
CA ILE A 298 4.68 6.50 -2.48
C ILE A 298 5.34 7.65 -1.70
N PRO A 299 5.82 7.46 -0.45
CA PRO A 299 6.52 8.50 0.30
C PRO A 299 7.78 9.02 -0.40
N ILE A 300 8.41 8.20 -1.27
CA ILE A 300 9.58 8.61 -2.05
C ILE A 300 9.13 9.43 -3.25
N ILE A 301 8.14 8.93 -3.99
CA ILE A 301 7.61 9.57 -5.21
C ILE A 301 7.08 10.98 -4.90
N SER A 302 6.42 11.17 -3.75
CA SER A 302 5.89 12.49 -3.36
C SER A 302 6.98 13.56 -3.23
N THR A 303 8.20 13.17 -2.82
CA THR A 303 9.34 14.08 -2.68
C THR A 303 9.92 14.56 -4.02
N TRP A 304 9.61 13.86 -5.12
CA TRP A 304 10.01 14.28 -6.47
C TRP A 304 9.10 15.38 -7.03
N ILE A 305 7.85 15.44 -6.55
CA ILE A 305 6.88 16.46 -6.97
C ILE A 305 7.12 17.75 -6.18
N VAL A 306 7.22 17.63 -4.85
CA VAL A 306 7.50 18.76 -3.96
C VAL A 306 8.76 18.46 -3.18
N HIS A 307 9.84 19.16 -3.55
CA HIS A 307 11.13 19.00 -2.92
C HIS A 307 11.07 19.47 -1.46
N THR A 308 11.14 18.52 -0.54
CA THR A 308 11.35 18.77 0.87
C THR A 308 12.85 18.71 1.15
N THR A 309 13.48 19.85 1.44
CA THR A 309 14.88 19.88 1.86
C THR A 309 15.08 18.98 3.10
N GLY A 310 16.00 18.01 2.98
CA GLY A 310 16.42 17.13 4.08
C GLY A 310 15.89 15.68 4.08
N VAL A 311 14.78 15.35 3.40
CA VAL A 311 14.21 13.98 3.45
C VAL A 311 14.96 12.99 2.54
N GLY A 312 15.51 13.45 1.41
CA GLY A 312 16.26 12.61 0.48
C GLY A 312 17.49 11.91 1.11
N ASN A 313 18.09 12.50 2.15
CA ASN A 313 19.23 11.90 2.85
C ASN A 313 18.83 10.93 3.99
N ALA A 314 17.66 11.10 4.62
CA ALA A 314 17.26 10.31 5.78
C ALA A 314 16.70 8.91 5.40
N ILE A 315 16.02 8.81 4.25
CA ILE A 315 15.53 7.52 3.75
C ILE A 315 16.65 6.78 3.00
N GLY A 316 17.56 7.51 2.33
CA GLY A 316 18.76 6.92 1.73
C GLY A 316 19.70 6.26 2.75
N THR A 317 19.81 6.81 3.96
CA THR A 317 20.56 6.18 5.07
C THR A 317 19.82 4.99 5.69
N MET A 318 18.49 4.98 5.72
CA MET A 318 17.71 3.82 6.17
C MET A 318 17.77 2.66 5.15
N ALA A 319 17.61 2.93 3.86
CA ALA A 319 17.79 1.96 2.79
C ALA A 319 19.25 1.46 2.70
N GLY A 320 20.22 2.35 2.88
CA GLY A 320 21.64 1.98 2.99
C GLY A 320 21.97 1.19 4.26
N GLY A 321 21.26 1.42 5.36
CA GLY A 321 21.38 0.67 6.62
C GLY A 321 20.84 -0.76 6.51
N ALA A 322 19.70 -0.95 5.85
CA ALA A 322 19.13 -2.27 5.58
C ALA A 322 20.00 -3.08 4.60
N ALA A 323 20.55 -2.43 3.56
CA ALA A 323 21.50 -3.06 2.63
C ALA A 323 22.81 -3.48 3.33
N LYS A 324 23.31 -2.70 4.28
CA LYS A 324 24.49 -3.06 5.10
C LYS A 324 24.20 -4.19 6.09
N ALA A 325 23.00 -4.25 6.66
CA ALA A 325 22.60 -5.36 7.54
C ALA A 325 22.46 -6.69 6.77
N ALA A 326 21.89 -6.66 5.56
CA ALA A 326 21.80 -7.83 4.69
C ALA A 326 23.19 -8.32 4.20
N GLY A 327 24.11 -7.38 3.90
CA GLY A 327 25.49 -7.72 3.55
C GLY A 327 26.36 -8.21 4.72
N GLY A 328 25.92 -8.00 5.96
CA GLY A 328 26.60 -8.48 7.17
C GLY A 328 26.24 -9.91 7.58
N ILE A 329 25.11 -10.45 7.10
CA ILE A 329 24.65 -11.82 7.38
C ILE A 329 25.26 -12.84 6.38
N LEU A 330 25.84 -12.35 5.27
CA LEU A 330 26.51 -13.17 4.25
C LEU A 330 28.04 -13.21 4.40
N LYS A 331 28.58 -12.94 5.60
CA LYS A 331 30.02 -13.05 5.90
C LYS A 331 30.31 -14.08 6.97
#